data_AF-A0A5E5QDY3-F1
#
_entry.id   AF-A0A5E5QDY3-F1
#
_cell.length_a   1.000
_cell.length_b   1.000
_cell.length_c   1.000
_cell.angle_alpha   90.00
_cell.angle_beta   90.00
_cell.angle_gamma   90.00
#
_symmetry.space_group_name_H-M   'P 1'
#
loop_
_entity.id
_entity.type
_entity.pdbx_description
1 polymer ?
#
loop_
_entity_poly.entity_id
_entity_poly.type
_entity_poly.pdbx_seq_one_letter_code
_entity_poly.pdbx_strand_id
1 'polypeptide(L)'
;MSNDNLTFFEKTHGQWERIFNEFVADPKFLLAMQNAGKHKPSPFNPESTKNGFRLDKDYNTKGGLGYCNLAGTMSGVKMIAFLNGSTTNEVSSQIYKFLDGKAIDIIKTRTNIEASRKKQKHQDLKKLNFSRQLISDILKQPTDNKFRDQYLVSRGLEKAIPMLNNDIRSIPNLYYDKTTTHPAMVAVVRNEDNKIAFLHRTFLDEKGNKADVAEVKKVTGPTRTDAYQRPFNVQVNEPTKNNKVEHVAEGIESALAVAVITRNKDRVVSTVNAHGMTMFEPKSDTKQVHIWADNDKAGIDAAKKLQEKLLAAGKVKVQVVIPKKQGHDFLDELNTIVFKVKLENVYYETEETTFKSKEAANKFLKESEKNDFYVKAELLKIKQNPVQLSNIRMNLKTPAKLR
;
A
#
# COMPACT_ATOMS: atom_id res chain seq x y z
N MET A 1 -7.20 29.81 35.61
CA MET A 1 -7.05 28.37 35.32
C MET A 1 -5.57 28.13 35.06
N SER A 2 -4.92 27.23 35.81
CA SER A 2 -3.50 26.95 35.61
C SER A 2 -3.27 26.35 34.22
N ASN A 3 -2.22 26.81 33.54
CA ASN A 3 -1.86 26.44 32.16
C ASN A 3 -1.36 24.98 32.02
N ASP A 4 -1.43 24.16 33.07
CA ASP A 4 -0.73 22.87 33.12
C ASP A 4 -1.45 21.72 32.40
N ASN A 5 -2.71 21.89 31.98
CA ASN A 5 -3.52 20.83 31.35
C ASN A 5 -3.79 21.00 29.84
N LEU A 6 -3.25 22.03 29.20
CA LEU A 6 -3.44 22.24 27.76
C LEU A 6 -2.49 21.39 26.93
N THR A 7 -3.01 20.77 25.88
CA THR A 7 -2.21 20.06 24.87
C THR A 7 -1.29 21.03 24.10
N PHE A 8 -0.27 20.50 23.41
CA PHE A 8 0.66 21.32 22.63
C PHE A 8 -0.06 22.15 21.57
N PHE A 9 -1.06 21.56 20.93
CA PHE A 9 -1.86 22.24 19.92
C PHE A 9 -2.63 23.41 20.51
N GLU A 10 -3.28 23.20 21.66
CA GLU A 10 -4.03 24.25 22.35
C GLU A 10 -3.11 25.38 22.86
N LYS A 11 -1.95 25.05 23.45
CA LYS A 11 -0.99 26.07 23.91
C LYS A 11 -0.39 26.90 22.78
N THR A 12 -0.14 26.28 21.63
CA THR A 12 0.48 26.98 20.48
C THR A 12 -0.53 27.67 19.57
N HIS A 13 -1.84 27.39 19.73
CA HIS A 13 -2.89 28.01 18.93
C HIS A 13 -2.89 29.54 19.12
N GLY A 14 -2.73 30.29 18.02
CA GLY A 14 -2.67 31.75 18.05
C GLY A 14 -1.33 32.34 18.54
N GLN A 15 -0.34 31.50 18.88
CA GLN A 15 0.94 31.93 19.44
C GLN A 15 2.12 31.80 18.46
N TRP A 16 1.90 31.25 17.27
CA TRP A 16 2.99 30.94 16.33
C TRP A 16 3.74 32.15 15.83
N GLU A 17 3.13 33.32 15.70
CA GLU A 17 3.85 34.55 15.37
C GLU A 17 4.85 34.92 16.48
N ARG A 18 4.42 34.86 17.74
CA ARG A 18 5.29 35.10 18.90
C ARG A 18 6.39 34.04 18.99
N ILE A 19 6.05 32.77 18.77
CA ILE A 19 7.01 31.67 18.75
C ILE A 19 8.03 31.89 17.61
N PHE A 20 7.61 32.22 16.40
CA PHE A 20 8.55 32.43 15.30
C PHE A 20 9.47 33.63 15.52
N ASN A 21 8.96 34.74 16.05
CA ASN A 21 9.80 35.90 16.38
C ASN A 21 10.89 35.55 17.41
N GLU A 22 10.59 34.67 18.36
CA GLU A 22 11.57 34.25 19.37
C GLU A 22 12.55 33.19 18.82
N PHE A 23 12.04 32.23 18.06
CA PHE A 23 12.80 31.03 17.69
C PHE A 23 13.46 31.12 16.31
N VAL A 24 13.16 32.11 15.48
CA VAL A 24 13.65 32.18 14.08
C VAL A 24 14.27 33.53 13.77
N ALA A 25 15.56 33.52 13.39
CA ALA A 25 16.30 34.70 12.97
C ALA A 25 16.59 34.77 11.45
N ASP A 26 16.07 33.81 10.66
CA ASP A 26 16.33 33.77 9.22
C ASP A 26 15.59 34.91 8.50
N PRO A 27 16.29 35.81 7.78
CA PRO A 27 15.65 36.96 7.14
C PRO A 27 14.61 36.59 6.06
N LYS A 28 14.81 35.48 5.33
CA LYS A 28 13.85 35.02 4.32
C LYS A 28 12.59 34.47 5.00
N PHE A 29 12.75 33.79 6.12
CA PHE A 29 11.61 33.34 6.93
C PHE A 29 10.83 34.53 7.51
N LEU A 30 11.51 35.51 8.10
CA LEU A 30 10.86 36.71 8.64
C LEU A 30 10.12 37.51 7.55
N LEU A 31 10.71 37.60 6.35
CA LEU A 31 10.04 38.20 5.19
C LEU A 31 8.78 37.42 4.77
N ALA A 32 8.81 36.08 4.83
CA ALA A 32 7.64 35.24 4.57
C ALA A 32 6.56 35.40 5.64
N MET A 33 6.95 35.60 6.91
CA MET A 33 6.04 35.85 8.02
C MET A 33 5.30 37.18 7.87
N GLN A 34 6.03 38.25 7.54
CA GLN A 34 5.45 39.56 7.23
C GLN A 34 4.51 39.55 6.01
N ASN A 35 4.62 38.53 5.15
CA ASN A 35 3.86 38.40 3.91
C ASN A 35 3.15 37.04 3.83
N ALA A 36 2.57 36.59 4.94
CA ALA A 36 1.89 35.31 5.03
C ALA A 36 0.89 35.10 3.87
N GLY A 37 0.83 33.87 3.34
CA GLY A 37 0.06 33.51 2.15
C GLY A 37 0.74 33.80 0.81
N LYS A 38 1.82 34.60 0.76
CA LYS A 38 2.55 34.92 -0.48
C LYS A 38 3.87 34.15 -0.57
N HIS A 39 4.24 33.76 -1.79
CA HIS A 39 5.52 33.12 -2.06
C HIS A 39 6.70 34.09 -1.88
N LYS A 40 7.78 33.59 -1.29
CA LYS A 40 9.06 34.24 -1.00
C LYS A 40 10.22 33.26 -1.25
N PRO A 41 11.48 33.74 -1.26
CA PRO A 41 12.66 32.88 -1.28
C PRO A 41 12.62 31.90 -0.10
N SER A 42 13.03 30.65 -0.33
CA SER A 42 13.04 29.63 0.72
C SER A 42 14.18 29.86 1.72
N PRO A 43 13.90 29.87 3.04
CA PRO A 43 14.94 29.86 4.07
C PRO A 43 15.59 28.48 4.21
N PHE A 44 14.98 27.44 3.64
CA PHE A 44 15.45 26.05 3.71
C PHE A 44 16.42 25.69 2.59
N ASN A 45 16.49 26.50 1.53
CA ASN A 45 17.37 26.29 0.38
C ASN A 45 18.17 27.58 0.04
N PRO A 46 19.51 27.55 0.12
CA PRO A 46 20.37 28.67 -0.26
C PRO A 46 20.14 29.17 -1.69
N GLU A 47 19.91 28.28 -2.65
CA GLU A 47 19.77 28.58 -4.08
C GLU A 47 18.39 29.11 -4.47
N SER A 48 17.46 29.22 -3.52
CA SER A 48 16.12 29.70 -3.81
C SER A 48 16.11 31.19 -4.14
N THR A 49 15.71 31.51 -5.37
CA THR A 49 15.76 32.87 -5.92
C THR A 49 14.55 33.73 -5.54
N LYS A 50 13.30 33.28 -5.76
CA LYS A 50 12.10 34.11 -5.49
C LYS A 50 10.85 33.42 -4.92
N ASN A 51 10.48 32.21 -5.37
CA ASN A 51 9.15 31.63 -5.06
C ASN A 51 9.20 30.27 -4.33
N GLY A 52 10.26 30.01 -3.54
CA GLY A 52 10.51 28.69 -2.96
C GLY A 52 9.71 28.33 -1.71
N PHE A 53 9.14 29.30 -1.00
CA PHE A 53 8.45 29.08 0.28
C PHE A 53 7.31 30.07 0.50
N ARG A 54 6.25 29.66 1.21
CA ARG A 54 5.26 30.55 1.81
C ARG A 54 4.81 30.02 3.17
N LEU A 55 4.49 30.91 4.11
CA LEU A 55 3.68 30.54 5.27
C LEU A 55 2.19 30.50 4.87
N ASP A 56 1.41 29.62 5.50
CA ASP A 56 -0.04 29.66 5.37
C ASP A 56 -0.56 31.02 5.83
N LYS A 57 -1.61 31.54 5.19
CA LYS A 57 -2.21 32.82 5.62
C LYS A 57 -2.71 32.78 7.07
N ASP A 58 -3.11 31.59 7.54
CA ASP A 58 -3.62 31.36 8.89
C ASP A 58 -2.62 30.54 9.72
N TYR A 59 -1.30 30.65 9.44
CA TYR A 59 -0.28 29.87 10.14
C TYR A 59 -0.38 30.04 11.66
N ASN A 60 -0.85 31.19 12.13
CA ASN A 60 -0.92 31.50 13.55
C ASN A 60 -1.83 30.53 14.33
N THR A 61 -2.88 30.01 13.69
CA THR A 61 -3.84 29.08 14.29
C THR A 61 -3.69 27.65 13.78
N LYS A 62 -3.01 27.46 12.63
CA LYS A 62 -2.81 26.15 11.98
C LYS A 62 -1.43 25.53 12.28
N GLY A 63 -0.96 25.60 13.51
CA GLY A 63 0.28 24.90 13.89
C GLY A 63 1.55 25.47 13.25
N GLY A 64 1.54 26.76 12.86
CA GLY A 64 2.66 27.41 12.18
C GLY A 64 2.91 26.86 10.78
N LEU A 65 1.86 26.50 10.04
CA LEU A 65 1.98 25.78 8.77
C LEU A 65 2.73 26.60 7.69
N GLY A 66 3.62 25.95 6.96
CA GLY A 66 4.31 26.50 5.80
C GLY A 66 4.47 25.49 4.67
N TYR A 67 4.72 26.01 3.47
CA TYR A 67 4.81 25.23 2.23
C TYR A 67 6.10 25.57 1.50
N CYS A 68 6.97 24.57 1.32
CA CYS A 68 8.20 24.68 0.56
C CYS A 68 8.09 23.84 -0.71
N ASN A 69 8.48 24.39 -1.87
CA ASN A 69 8.32 23.67 -3.14
C ASN A 69 9.15 22.37 -3.20
N LEU A 70 10.26 22.29 -2.46
CA LEU A 70 11.12 21.10 -2.41
C LEU A 70 10.77 20.15 -1.28
N ALA A 71 10.40 20.67 -0.11
CA ALA A 71 10.15 19.88 1.09
C ALA A 71 8.67 19.58 1.36
N GLY A 72 7.76 20.13 0.54
CA GLY A 72 6.32 20.04 0.74
C GLY A 72 5.84 20.83 1.96
N THR A 73 4.79 20.33 2.60
CA THR A 73 4.15 20.94 3.76
C THR A 73 4.94 20.69 5.05
N MET A 74 5.16 21.74 5.85
CA MET A 74 5.91 21.68 7.10
C MET A 74 5.16 22.39 8.24
N SER A 75 5.12 21.77 9.41
CA SER A 75 4.64 22.40 10.66
C SER A 75 5.67 23.41 11.21
N GLY A 76 5.24 24.34 12.04
CA GLY A 76 6.13 25.33 12.66
C GLY A 76 7.28 24.71 13.46
N VAL A 77 7.03 23.66 14.25
CA VAL A 77 8.08 22.92 14.98
C VAL A 77 9.16 22.39 14.03
N LYS A 78 8.76 21.77 12.92
CA LYS A 78 9.69 21.23 11.91
C LYS A 78 10.51 22.34 11.25
N MET A 79 9.90 23.49 10.97
CA MET A 79 10.60 24.63 10.37
C MET A 79 11.64 25.20 11.34
N ILE A 80 11.26 25.43 12.60
CA ILE A 80 12.19 25.90 13.65
C ILE A 80 13.32 24.89 13.85
N ALA A 81 12.99 23.60 13.96
CA ALA A 81 13.97 22.53 14.12
C ALA A 81 14.98 22.52 12.97
N PHE A 82 14.52 22.69 11.73
CA PHE A 82 15.40 22.76 10.58
C PHE A 82 16.31 24.01 10.62
N LEU A 83 15.73 25.20 10.83
CA LEU A 83 16.47 26.46 10.79
C LEU A 83 17.48 26.58 11.94
N ASN A 84 17.16 25.99 13.10
CA ASN A 84 18.02 26.01 14.28
C ASN A 84 18.90 24.77 14.39
N GLY A 85 18.81 23.83 13.44
CA GLY A 85 19.60 22.60 13.47
C GLY A 85 19.35 21.74 14.71
N SER A 86 18.12 21.72 15.22
CA SER A 86 17.67 20.99 16.40
C SER A 86 16.67 19.90 16.02
N THR A 87 16.28 19.06 16.98
CA THR A 87 15.23 18.06 16.77
C THR A 87 13.84 18.63 17.09
N THR A 88 12.78 18.04 16.53
CA THR A 88 11.40 18.46 16.84
C THR A 88 11.05 18.30 18.32
N ASN A 89 11.64 17.33 19.02
CA ASN A 89 11.40 17.08 20.44
C ASN A 89 12.04 18.17 21.31
N GLU A 90 13.30 18.53 21.03
CA GLU A 90 13.99 19.63 21.71
C GLU A 90 13.25 20.95 21.48
N VAL A 91 12.88 21.25 20.23
CA VAL A 91 12.13 22.47 19.89
C VAL A 91 10.78 22.49 20.59
N SER A 92 10.01 21.40 20.57
CA SER A 92 8.69 21.36 21.24
C SER A 92 8.81 21.60 22.75
N SER A 93 9.83 21.02 23.39
CA SER A 93 10.14 21.22 24.80
C SER A 93 10.48 22.69 25.11
N GLN A 94 11.31 23.32 24.26
CA GLN A 94 11.68 24.73 24.44
C GLN A 94 10.49 25.67 24.18
N ILE A 95 9.62 25.38 23.21
CA ILE A 95 8.38 26.14 22.97
C ILE A 95 7.46 26.05 24.19
N TYR A 96 7.30 24.86 24.79
CA TYR A 96 6.52 24.72 26.02
C TYR A 96 7.09 25.57 27.16
N LYS A 97 8.41 25.53 27.38
CA LYS A 97 9.07 26.36 28.39
C LYS A 97 8.83 27.85 28.12
N PHE A 98 9.00 28.30 26.87
CA PHE A 98 8.78 29.69 26.47
C PHE A 98 7.35 30.16 26.77
N LEU A 99 6.35 29.36 26.39
CA LEU A 99 4.94 29.69 26.61
C LEU A 99 4.55 29.66 28.09
N ASP A 100 5.23 28.86 28.90
CA ASP A 100 5.09 28.83 30.36
C ASP A 100 5.92 29.94 31.05
N GLY A 101 6.58 30.83 30.30
CA GLY A 101 7.40 31.91 30.86
C GLY A 101 8.69 31.44 31.54
N LYS A 102 9.11 30.20 31.29
CA LYS A 102 10.32 29.61 31.84
C LYS A 102 11.52 29.98 30.99
N ALA A 103 12.70 30.01 31.61
CA ALA A 103 13.96 30.20 30.90
C ALA A 103 14.13 29.14 29.80
N ILE A 104 14.52 29.62 28.62
CA ILE A 104 14.75 28.79 27.43
C ILE A 104 16.24 28.73 27.14
N ASP A 105 16.71 27.52 26.84
CA ASP A 105 18.09 27.28 26.40
C ASP A 105 18.13 27.38 24.88
N ILE A 106 17.86 28.58 24.34
CA ILE A 106 18.08 28.85 22.90
C ILE A 106 19.58 29.03 22.73
N ILE A 107 20.29 27.90 22.64
CA ILE A 107 21.74 27.85 22.48
C ILE A 107 22.14 28.70 21.26
N LYS A 108 22.88 29.78 21.55
CA LYS A 108 23.92 30.40 20.74
C LYS A 108 24.37 29.52 19.55
N THR A 109 23.89 29.81 18.34
CA THR A 109 24.67 30.46 17.26
C THR A 109 24.13 30.12 15.87
N ARG A 110 24.26 31.12 14.99
CA ARG A 110 24.44 31.01 13.53
C ARG A 110 25.62 30.09 13.09
N THR A 111 26.13 29.21 13.94
CA THR A 111 27.17 28.21 13.66
C THR A 111 26.68 26.92 14.28
N ASN A 112 25.98 26.05 13.57
CA ASN A 112 26.63 25.22 12.55
C ASN A 112 25.53 24.42 11.83
N ILE A 113 24.72 25.07 10.96
CA ILE A 113 23.70 24.40 10.13
C ILE A 113 24.33 23.17 9.44
N GLU A 114 25.59 23.27 9.05
CA GLU A 114 26.36 22.14 8.52
C GLU A 114 26.61 21.03 9.53
N ALA A 115 26.97 21.31 10.78
CA ALA A 115 27.13 20.25 11.79
C ALA A 115 25.79 19.61 12.16
N SER A 116 24.70 20.38 12.24
CA SER A 116 23.36 19.82 12.46
C SER A 116 22.87 19.02 11.27
N ARG A 117 23.08 19.49 10.03
CA ARG A 117 22.83 18.72 8.81
C ARG A 117 23.71 17.46 8.75
N LYS A 118 24.98 17.53 9.15
CA LYS A 118 25.89 16.38 9.26
C LYS A 118 25.42 15.39 10.32
N LYS A 119 24.98 15.86 11.49
CA LYS A 119 24.42 15.05 12.58
C LYS A 119 23.13 14.35 12.13
N GLN A 120 22.22 15.09 11.50
CA GLN A 120 20.98 14.56 10.93
C GLN A 120 21.28 13.52 9.83
N LYS A 121 22.14 13.87 8.86
CA LYS A 121 22.57 12.95 7.80
C LYS A 121 23.22 11.68 8.38
N HIS A 122 24.04 11.81 9.41
CA HIS A 122 24.67 10.67 10.09
C HIS A 122 23.64 9.79 10.79
N GLN A 123 22.65 10.38 11.48
CA GLN A 123 21.54 9.65 12.09
C GLN A 123 20.68 8.94 11.04
N ASP A 124 20.37 9.60 9.93
CA ASP A 124 19.61 9.02 8.83
C ASP A 124 20.38 7.86 8.19
N LEU A 125 21.68 8.02 7.93
CA LEU A 125 22.55 6.94 7.46
C LEU A 125 22.57 5.75 8.44
N LYS A 126 22.63 6.00 9.75
CA LYS A 126 22.58 4.95 10.77
C LYS A 126 21.25 4.19 10.73
N LYS A 127 20.11 4.90 10.59
CA LYS A 127 18.78 4.29 10.44
C LYS A 127 18.67 3.46 9.15
N LEU A 128 19.21 3.95 8.03
CA LEU A 128 19.22 3.22 6.77
C LEU A 128 20.07 1.96 6.86
N ASN A 129 21.27 2.05 7.45
CA ASN A 129 22.16 0.90 7.62
C ASN A 129 21.53 -0.16 8.54
N PHE A 130 20.90 0.27 9.63
CA PHE A 130 20.12 -0.62 10.49
C PHE A 130 18.98 -1.29 9.70
N SER A 131 18.23 -0.52 8.91
CA SER A 131 17.12 -1.06 8.11
C SER A 131 17.61 -2.06 7.06
N ARG A 132 18.71 -1.78 6.37
CA ARG A 132 19.35 -2.68 5.40
C ARG A 132 19.80 -3.98 6.06
N GLN A 133 20.43 -3.88 7.24
CA GLN A 133 20.87 -5.04 8.00
C GLN A 133 19.67 -5.89 8.44
N LEU A 134 18.66 -5.25 9.06
CA LEU A 134 17.43 -5.94 9.47
C LEU A 134 16.75 -6.66 8.31
N ILE A 135 16.60 -5.99 7.15
CA ILE A 135 16.02 -6.61 5.95
C ILE A 135 16.87 -7.80 5.51
N SER A 136 18.20 -7.66 5.45
CA SER A 136 19.11 -8.76 5.10
C SER A 136 18.94 -9.95 6.05
N ASP A 137 18.88 -9.70 7.36
CA ASP A 137 18.74 -10.72 8.38
C ASP A 137 17.38 -11.44 8.27
N ILE A 138 16.29 -10.69 8.12
CA ILE A 138 14.95 -11.25 7.88
C ILE A 138 14.95 -12.15 6.63
N LEU A 139 15.52 -11.67 5.52
CA LEU A 139 15.49 -12.39 4.26
C LEU A 139 16.35 -13.66 4.25
N LYS A 140 17.32 -13.78 5.16
CA LYS A 140 18.17 -14.97 5.38
C LYS A 140 17.57 -15.98 6.36
N GLN A 141 16.52 -15.63 7.09
CA GLN A 141 15.87 -16.57 8.01
C GLN A 141 15.28 -17.76 7.25
N PRO A 142 15.22 -18.95 7.88
CA PRO A 142 14.52 -20.10 7.31
C PRO A 142 13.07 -19.75 6.97
N THR A 143 12.64 -20.20 5.80
CA THR A 143 11.28 -19.99 5.32
C THR A 143 10.46 -21.26 5.55
N ASP A 144 9.22 -21.09 5.99
CA ASP A 144 8.22 -22.16 6.01
C ASP A 144 6.94 -21.60 5.39
N ASN A 145 6.73 -21.89 4.10
CA ASN A 145 5.63 -21.34 3.33
C ASN A 145 4.26 -21.88 3.73
N LYS A 146 4.17 -22.88 4.63
CA LYS A 146 2.89 -23.44 5.07
C LYS A 146 1.98 -22.37 5.69
N PHE A 147 2.54 -21.43 6.44
CA PHE A 147 1.77 -20.38 7.12
C PHE A 147 1.16 -19.40 6.10
N ARG A 148 1.95 -18.97 5.11
CA ARG A 148 1.46 -18.20 3.96
C ARG A 148 0.39 -18.97 3.21
N ASP A 149 0.61 -20.24 2.92
CA ASP A 149 -0.30 -21.03 2.08
C ASP A 149 -1.63 -21.29 2.79
N GLN A 150 -1.61 -21.65 4.08
CA GLN A 150 -2.81 -21.75 4.92
C GLN A 150 -3.57 -20.42 5.00
N TYR A 151 -2.84 -19.30 5.10
CA TYR A 151 -3.43 -17.97 5.04
C TYR A 151 -4.11 -17.71 3.70
N LEU A 152 -3.42 -17.93 2.58
CA LEU A 152 -4.02 -17.71 1.28
C LEU A 152 -5.23 -18.61 1.05
N VAL A 153 -5.19 -19.88 1.49
CA VAL A 153 -6.35 -20.78 1.46
C VAL A 153 -7.52 -20.23 2.28
N SER A 154 -7.28 -19.76 3.51
CA SER A 154 -8.36 -19.21 4.37
C SER A 154 -8.97 -17.92 3.81
N ARG A 155 -8.27 -17.24 2.88
CA ARG A 155 -8.76 -16.07 2.16
C ARG A 155 -9.44 -16.40 0.82
N GLY A 156 -9.45 -17.67 0.37
CA GLY A 156 -9.97 -18.07 -0.95
C GLY A 156 -9.00 -17.82 -2.11
N LEU A 157 -7.70 -17.77 -1.81
CA LEU A 157 -6.59 -17.51 -2.74
C LEU A 157 -5.74 -18.77 -2.99
N GLU A 158 -6.29 -19.96 -2.78
CA GLU A 158 -5.57 -21.22 -3.01
C GLU A 158 -5.06 -21.34 -4.46
N LYS A 159 -5.82 -20.82 -5.43
CA LYS A 159 -5.43 -20.79 -6.85
C LYS A 159 -4.26 -19.85 -7.14
N ALA A 160 -3.97 -18.89 -6.27
CA ALA A 160 -2.86 -17.96 -6.43
C ALA A 160 -1.51 -18.54 -5.99
N ILE A 161 -1.50 -19.52 -5.07
CA ILE A 161 -0.28 -20.14 -4.53
C ILE A 161 0.71 -20.59 -5.61
N PRO A 162 0.32 -21.35 -6.65
CA PRO A 162 1.25 -21.78 -7.71
C PRO A 162 1.70 -20.64 -8.63
N MET A 163 1.12 -19.45 -8.53
CA MET A 163 1.44 -18.27 -9.35
C MET A 163 2.48 -17.36 -8.68
N LEU A 164 2.72 -17.54 -7.37
CA LEU A 164 3.58 -16.68 -6.57
C LEU A 164 5.03 -16.69 -7.07
N ASN A 165 5.67 -15.54 -6.96
CA ASN A 165 7.13 -15.46 -7.06
C ASN A 165 7.80 -15.67 -5.68
N ASN A 166 9.13 -15.68 -5.67
CA ASN A 166 9.93 -15.83 -4.46
C ASN A 166 9.97 -14.58 -3.55
N ASP A 167 9.37 -13.47 -3.98
CA ASP A 167 9.29 -12.23 -3.21
C ASP A 167 8.16 -12.26 -2.18
N ILE A 168 7.25 -13.24 -2.22
CA ILE A 168 6.21 -13.47 -1.19
C ILE A 168 6.44 -14.84 -0.54
N ARG A 169 6.82 -14.85 0.74
CA ARG A 169 7.15 -16.06 1.51
C ARG A 169 6.68 -15.94 2.95
N SER A 170 6.69 -17.02 3.73
CA SER A 170 6.52 -16.91 5.18
C SER A 170 7.73 -17.31 5.99
N ILE A 171 7.93 -16.56 7.08
CA ILE A 171 8.93 -16.78 8.10
C ILE A 171 8.19 -17.22 9.36
N PRO A 172 8.54 -18.37 9.97
CA PRO A 172 7.77 -18.96 11.06
C PRO A 172 7.90 -18.19 12.39
N ASN A 173 9.04 -17.57 12.64
CA ASN A 173 9.36 -16.94 13.93
C ASN A 173 9.88 -15.51 13.73
N LEU A 174 9.07 -14.65 13.13
CA LEU A 174 9.45 -13.26 12.88
C LEU A 174 9.09 -12.37 14.08
N TYR A 175 10.06 -11.59 14.56
CA TYR A 175 9.80 -10.61 15.62
C TYR A 175 8.74 -9.58 15.21
N TYR A 176 7.66 -9.52 16.00
CA TYR A 176 6.60 -8.51 15.93
C TYR A 176 7.00 -7.24 16.68
N ASP A 177 7.61 -7.43 17.85
CA ASP A 177 8.24 -6.42 18.69
C ASP A 177 9.57 -6.94 19.24
N LYS A 178 10.06 -6.40 20.37
CA LYS A 178 11.34 -6.80 20.96
C LYS A 178 11.31 -8.16 21.67
N THR A 179 10.13 -8.68 21.96
CA THR A 179 9.90 -9.80 22.88
C THR A 179 9.06 -10.91 22.28
N THR A 180 8.19 -10.60 21.32
CA THR A 180 7.26 -11.58 20.75
C THR A 180 7.58 -11.86 19.28
N THR A 181 7.50 -13.14 18.92
CA THR A 181 7.62 -13.61 17.54
C THR A 181 6.30 -14.23 17.08
N HIS A 182 5.99 -14.09 15.81
CA HIS A 182 4.86 -14.74 15.15
C HIS A 182 5.28 -15.25 13.77
N PRO A 183 4.59 -16.26 13.23
CA PRO A 183 4.63 -16.51 11.80
C PRO A 183 4.25 -15.24 11.03
N ALA A 184 4.86 -15.00 9.88
CA ALA A 184 4.54 -13.82 9.08
C ALA A 184 4.71 -14.09 7.59
N MET A 185 3.72 -13.67 6.79
CA MET A 185 3.91 -13.52 5.35
C MET A 185 4.71 -12.24 5.09
N VAL A 186 5.88 -12.39 4.51
CA VAL A 186 6.81 -11.34 4.13
C VAL A 186 6.77 -11.15 2.62
N ALA A 187 6.49 -9.92 2.20
CA ALA A 187 6.54 -9.48 0.82
C ALA A 187 7.69 -8.48 0.62
N VAL A 188 8.53 -8.73 -0.37
CA VAL A 188 9.63 -7.85 -0.75
C VAL A 188 9.07 -6.70 -1.60
N VAL A 189 9.19 -5.48 -1.08
CA VAL A 189 8.79 -4.27 -1.81
C VAL A 189 10.02 -3.72 -2.52
N ARG A 190 9.92 -3.53 -3.84
CA ARG A 190 11.01 -3.05 -4.68
C ARG A 190 10.74 -1.67 -5.21
N ASN A 191 11.82 -0.92 -5.43
CA ASN A 191 11.79 0.41 -6.02
C ASN A 191 11.83 0.33 -7.57
N GLU A 192 11.89 1.49 -8.22
CA GLU A 192 11.99 1.66 -9.67
C GLU A 192 13.22 0.95 -10.30
N ASP A 193 14.30 0.81 -9.54
CA ASP A 193 15.55 0.15 -9.95
C ASP A 193 15.56 -1.36 -9.66
N ASN A 194 14.42 -1.94 -9.30
CA ASN A 194 14.25 -3.34 -8.87
C ASN A 194 15.08 -3.70 -7.62
N LYS A 195 15.51 -2.71 -6.82
CA LYS A 195 16.19 -2.87 -5.54
C LYS A 195 15.19 -2.92 -4.41
N ILE A 196 15.52 -3.64 -3.33
CA ILE A 196 14.64 -3.77 -2.16
C ILE A 196 14.51 -2.39 -1.49
N ALA A 197 13.28 -1.88 -1.43
CA ALA A 197 12.95 -0.61 -0.77
C ALA A 197 12.68 -0.84 0.73
N PHE A 198 11.84 -1.82 1.04
CA PHE A 198 11.49 -2.27 2.40
C PHE A 198 10.76 -3.61 2.31
N LEU A 199 10.43 -4.21 3.45
CA LEU A 199 9.58 -5.39 3.52
C LEU A 199 8.21 -5.03 4.05
N HIS A 200 7.17 -5.61 3.47
CA HIS A 200 5.83 -5.63 4.05
C HIS A 200 5.62 -6.97 4.77
N ARG A 201 5.13 -6.93 5.99
CA ARG A 201 4.95 -8.09 6.86
C ARG A 201 3.48 -8.16 7.29
N THR A 202 2.82 -9.26 7.00
CA THR A 202 1.51 -9.60 7.57
C THR A 202 1.74 -10.69 8.60
N PHE A 203 1.56 -10.37 9.88
CA PHE A 203 1.73 -11.32 10.97
C PHE A 203 0.54 -12.27 11.02
N LEU A 204 0.85 -13.54 11.23
CA LEU A 204 -0.06 -14.66 11.18
C LEU A 204 -0.05 -15.42 12.51
N ASP A 205 -1.14 -16.13 12.81
CA ASP A 205 -1.16 -17.11 13.89
C ASP A 205 -0.60 -18.48 13.42
N GLU A 206 -0.52 -19.44 14.34
CA GLU A 206 -0.02 -20.79 14.03
C GLU A 206 -0.93 -21.59 13.08
N LYS A 207 -2.18 -21.15 12.90
CA LYS A 207 -3.17 -21.77 12.01
C LYS A 207 -3.18 -21.11 10.63
N GLY A 208 -2.33 -20.12 10.39
CA GLY A 208 -2.30 -19.36 9.15
C GLY A 208 -3.42 -18.35 9.03
N ASN A 209 -4.02 -17.85 10.10
CA ASN A 209 -4.89 -16.67 10.05
C ASN A 209 -4.10 -15.41 10.38
N LYS A 210 -4.74 -14.23 10.32
CA LYS A 210 -4.15 -13.00 10.86
C LYS A 210 -3.88 -13.15 12.36
N ALA A 211 -2.69 -12.78 12.79
CA ALA A 211 -2.36 -12.77 14.21
C ALA A 211 -3.25 -11.79 14.97
N ASP A 212 -3.64 -12.16 16.19
CA ASP A 212 -4.35 -11.28 17.12
C ASP A 212 -3.35 -10.33 17.80
N VAL A 213 -2.96 -9.29 17.08
CA VAL A 213 -2.00 -8.27 17.51
C VAL A 213 -2.47 -6.89 17.09
N ALA A 214 -2.04 -5.85 17.80
CA ALA A 214 -2.49 -4.48 17.59
C ALA A 214 -2.33 -3.99 16.13
N GLU A 215 -1.19 -4.29 15.49
CA GLU A 215 -0.90 -3.93 14.11
C GLU A 215 -0.49 -5.15 13.28
N VAL A 216 -1.47 -5.89 12.77
CA VAL A 216 -1.22 -7.12 11.99
C VAL A 216 -0.35 -6.92 10.74
N LYS A 217 -0.39 -5.74 10.13
CA LYS A 217 0.45 -5.37 8.97
C LYS A 217 1.49 -4.34 9.39
N LYS A 218 2.77 -4.63 9.15
CA LYS A 218 3.88 -3.68 9.41
C LYS A 218 4.85 -3.64 8.24
N VAL A 219 5.46 -2.49 8.01
CA VAL A 219 6.61 -2.36 7.11
C VAL A 219 7.91 -2.28 7.91
N THR A 220 9.04 -2.60 7.29
CA THR A 220 10.37 -2.24 7.84
C THR A 220 10.70 -0.78 7.53
N GLY A 221 11.75 -0.26 8.17
CA GLY A 221 12.36 0.98 7.69
C GLY A 221 12.87 0.85 6.25
N PRO A 222 12.97 1.97 5.51
CA PRO A 222 13.39 1.95 4.13
C PRO A 222 14.90 1.79 3.97
N THR A 223 15.34 1.31 2.81
CA THR A 223 16.76 1.18 2.44
C THR A 223 17.34 2.46 1.82
N ARG A 224 16.50 3.47 1.54
CA ARG A 224 16.86 4.79 1.01
C ARG A 224 15.98 5.89 1.65
N THR A 225 16.50 7.11 1.77
CA THR A 225 15.81 8.21 2.46
C THR A 225 14.52 8.64 1.76
N ASP A 226 14.48 8.50 0.43
CA ASP A 226 13.39 8.96 -0.43
C ASP A 226 12.44 7.83 -0.87
N ALA A 227 12.48 6.67 -0.19
CA ALA A 227 11.73 5.47 -0.60
C ALA A 227 10.22 5.70 -0.72
N TYR A 228 9.64 6.49 0.20
CA TYR A 228 8.20 6.77 0.21
C TYR A 228 7.80 7.95 -0.69
N GLN A 229 8.77 8.60 -1.35
CA GLN A 229 8.55 9.66 -2.33
C GLN A 229 8.78 9.18 -3.77
N ARG A 230 9.05 7.89 -3.95
CA ARG A 230 9.34 7.27 -5.23
C ARG A 230 8.44 6.07 -5.50
N PRO A 231 8.29 5.64 -6.75
CA PRO A 231 7.54 4.44 -7.08
C PRO A 231 8.11 3.22 -6.36
N PHE A 232 7.22 2.41 -5.80
CA PHE A 232 7.56 1.11 -5.24
C PHE A 232 6.39 0.14 -5.45
N ASN A 233 6.68 -1.15 -5.51
CA ASN A 233 5.66 -2.19 -5.62
C ASN A 233 6.17 -3.56 -5.16
N VAL A 234 5.23 -4.47 -4.94
CA VAL A 234 5.46 -5.91 -4.81
C VAL A 234 4.94 -6.55 -6.08
N GLN A 235 5.79 -7.17 -6.89
CA GLN A 235 5.30 -8.08 -7.92
C GLN A 235 4.82 -9.35 -7.22
N VAL A 236 3.56 -9.74 -7.42
CA VAL A 236 2.96 -10.85 -6.65
C VAL A 236 2.99 -12.18 -7.37
N ASN A 237 3.29 -12.17 -8.67
CA ASN A 237 3.23 -13.36 -9.51
C ASN A 237 4.44 -13.52 -10.45
N GLU A 238 4.68 -14.75 -10.89
CA GLU A 238 5.46 -15.07 -12.08
C GLU A 238 4.51 -15.22 -13.29
N PRO A 239 4.47 -14.25 -14.21
CA PRO A 239 3.51 -14.26 -15.30
C PRO A 239 3.85 -15.34 -16.33
N THR A 240 2.83 -16.04 -16.81
CA THR A 240 2.97 -17.09 -17.85
C THR A 240 3.21 -16.53 -19.25
N LYS A 241 2.95 -15.24 -19.47
CA LYS A 241 3.19 -14.53 -20.73
C LYS A 241 3.78 -13.15 -20.44
N ASN A 242 4.34 -12.53 -21.48
CA ASN A 242 4.73 -11.12 -21.43
C ASN A 242 3.93 -10.33 -22.49
N ASN A 243 2.62 -10.15 -22.27
CA ASN A 243 1.79 -9.40 -23.22
C ASN A 243 2.01 -7.88 -23.11
N LYS A 244 3.03 -7.43 -22.37
CA LYS A 244 3.33 -6.03 -22.09
C LYS A 244 2.15 -5.32 -21.39
N VAL A 245 1.44 -6.05 -20.54
CA VAL A 245 0.35 -5.55 -19.72
C VAL A 245 0.78 -5.61 -18.25
N GLU A 246 0.44 -4.58 -17.48
CA GLU A 246 0.64 -4.55 -16.03
C GLU A 246 -0.69 -4.29 -15.32
N HIS A 247 -0.99 -5.14 -14.34
CA HIS A 247 -2.11 -4.99 -13.45
C HIS A 247 -1.60 -4.45 -12.12
N VAL A 248 -2.14 -3.31 -11.68
CA VAL A 248 -1.76 -2.68 -10.42
C VAL A 248 -2.96 -2.66 -9.47
N ALA A 249 -2.76 -3.17 -8.25
CA ALA A 249 -3.73 -3.11 -7.17
C ALA A 249 -3.14 -2.43 -5.93
N GLU A 250 -4.00 -2.03 -4.99
CA GLU A 250 -3.58 -1.44 -3.73
C GLU A 250 -2.91 -2.51 -2.83
N GLY A 251 -3.69 -3.45 -2.31
CA GLY A 251 -3.22 -4.51 -1.40
C GLY A 251 -2.62 -5.74 -2.07
N ILE A 252 -1.81 -6.50 -1.32
CA ILE A 252 -1.21 -7.77 -1.78
C ILE A 252 -2.29 -8.82 -2.04
N GLU A 253 -3.29 -8.90 -1.16
CA GLU A 253 -4.41 -9.85 -1.30
C GLU A 253 -5.24 -9.54 -2.55
N SER A 254 -5.59 -8.26 -2.77
CA SER A 254 -6.28 -7.79 -3.99
C SER A 254 -5.46 -8.09 -5.25
N ALA A 255 -4.14 -7.84 -5.23
CA ALA A 255 -3.25 -8.18 -6.34
C ALA A 255 -3.23 -9.68 -6.64
N LEU A 256 -3.19 -10.54 -5.62
CA LEU A 256 -3.26 -11.99 -5.80
C LEU A 256 -4.60 -12.43 -6.39
N ALA A 257 -5.70 -11.83 -5.94
CA ALA A 257 -7.02 -12.06 -6.53
C ALA A 257 -7.03 -11.68 -8.02
N VAL A 258 -6.44 -10.54 -8.36
CA VAL A 258 -6.28 -10.09 -9.76
C VAL A 258 -5.42 -11.06 -10.58
N ALA A 259 -4.36 -11.65 -10.01
CA ALA A 259 -3.59 -12.68 -10.69
C ALA A 259 -4.44 -13.91 -11.04
N VAL A 260 -5.35 -14.32 -10.15
CA VAL A 260 -6.32 -15.39 -10.42
C VAL A 260 -7.32 -14.97 -11.51
N ILE A 261 -7.89 -13.76 -11.41
CA ILE A 261 -8.84 -13.16 -12.37
C ILE A 261 -8.28 -13.10 -13.79
N THR A 262 -7.03 -12.70 -13.89
CA THR A 262 -6.32 -12.55 -15.18
C THR A 262 -5.66 -13.85 -15.64
N ARG A 263 -5.81 -14.94 -14.88
CA ARG A 263 -5.25 -16.28 -15.14
C ARG A 263 -3.74 -16.26 -15.28
N ASN A 264 -3.07 -15.48 -14.45
CA ASN A 264 -1.61 -15.36 -14.39
C ASN A 264 -0.93 -15.05 -15.73
N LYS A 265 -1.62 -14.35 -16.65
CA LYS A 265 -1.07 -14.06 -17.98
C LYS A 265 -0.05 -12.94 -17.96
N ASP A 266 -0.23 -11.97 -17.08
CA ASP A 266 0.46 -10.69 -17.11
C ASP A 266 1.02 -10.35 -15.73
N ARG A 267 1.92 -9.36 -15.68
CA ARG A 267 2.51 -8.92 -14.41
C ARG A 267 1.43 -8.30 -13.55
N VAL A 268 1.34 -8.75 -12.31
CA VAL A 268 0.45 -8.20 -11.30
C VAL A 268 1.28 -7.69 -10.14
N VAL A 269 1.01 -6.45 -9.75
CA VAL A 269 1.74 -5.77 -8.69
C VAL A 269 0.79 -5.20 -7.65
N SER A 270 1.19 -5.27 -6.39
CA SER A 270 0.59 -4.51 -5.30
C SER A 270 1.45 -3.27 -5.02
N THR A 271 0.79 -2.15 -4.76
CA THR A 271 1.44 -0.90 -4.35
C THR A 271 1.43 -0.71 -2.84
N VAL A 272 1.08 -1.75 -2.08
CA VAL A 272 1.00 -1.83 -0.62
C VAL A 272 -0.08 -0.94 0.01
N ASN A 273 -0.34 0.25 -0.54
CA ASN A 273 -1.34 1.20 -0.09
C ASN A 273 -1.72 2.22 -1.20
N ALA A 274 -2.80 2.97 -0.97
CA ALA A 274 -3.31 4.00 -1.88
C ALA A 274 -2.26 5.05 -2.29
N HIS A 275 -1.38 5.46 -1.37
CA HIS A 275 -0.31 6.42 -1.69
C HIS A 275 0.69 5.83 -2.69
N GLY A 276 1.11 4.58 -2.48
CA GLY A 276 1.96 3.83 -3.41
C GLY A 276 1.36 3.76 -4.81
N MET A 277 0.03 3.56 -4.91
CA MET A 277 -0.67 3.53 -6.20
C MET A 277 -0.49 4.84 -6.98
N THR A 278 -0.61 6.00 -6.32
CA THR A 278 -0.43 7.29 -7.00
C THR A 278 0.98 7.47 -7.59
N MET A 279 1.98 6.81 -7.00
CA MET A 279 3.38 6.89 -7.43
C MET A 279 3.75 5.83 -8.47
N PHE A 280 2.93 4.79 -8.68
CA PHE A 280 3.24 3.69 -9.58
C PHE A 280 3.72 4.15 -10.96
N GLU A 281 4.80 3.54 -11.45
CA GLU A 281 5.32 3.72 -12.80
C GLU A 281 5.39 2.36 -13.48
N PRO A 282 4.80 2.22 -14.68
CA PRO A 282 4.88 0.98 -15.43
C PRO A 282 6.30 0.74 -15.94
N LYS A 283 6.66 -0.54 -16.14
CA LYS A 283 7.92 -0.90 -16.80
C LYS A 283 7.98 -0.31 -18.21
N SER A 284 9.20 -0.06 -18.69
CA SER A 284 9.43 0.60 -19.99
C SER A 284 8.88 -0.18 -21.19
N ASP A 285 8.72 -1.50 -21.07
CA ASP A 285 8.15 -2.35 -22.11
C ASP A 285 6.62 -2.39 -22.09
N THR A 286 5.97 -1.90 -21.04
CA THR A 286 4.51 -1.93 -20.84
C THR A 286 3.79 -1.08 -21.90
N LYS A 287 2.69 -1.62 -22.44
CA LYS A 287 1.81 -0.98 -23.40
C LYS A 287 0.42 -0.68 -22.84
N GLN A 288 0.01 -1.41 -21.81
CA GLN A 288 -1.29 -1.25 -21.18
C GLN A 288 -1.20 -1.46 -19.67
N VAL A 289 -1.89 -0.60 -18.92
CA VAL A 289 -2.02 -0.67 -17.47
C VAL A 289 -3.48 -0.83 -17.10
N HIS A 290 -3.79 -1.84 -16.30
CA HIS A 290 -5.08 -2.00 -15.64
C HIS A 290 -4.94 -1.64 -14.16
N ILE A 291 -5.67 -0.63 -13.71
CA ILE A 291 -5.69 -0.14 -12.33
C ILE A 291 -6.89 -0.76 -11.63
N TRP A 292 -6.65 -1.64 -10.67
CA TRP A 292 -7.64 -2.37 -9.89
C TRP A 292 -7.82 -1.64 -8.57
N ALA A 293 -8.82 -0.77 -8.50
CA ALA A 293 -9.08 0.07 -7.34
C ALA A 293 -10.00 -0.63 -6.35
N ASP A 294 -9.72 -0.53 -5.06
CA ASP A 294 -10.67 -0.90 -4.02
C ASP A 294 -11.84 0.11 -4.06
N ASN A 295 -13.09 -0.36 -3.88
CA ASN A 295 -14.29 0.48 -4.01
C ASN A 295 -14.56 1.30 -2.74
N ASP A 296 -13.56 2.06 -2.30
CA ASP A 296 -13.66 3.06 -1.25
C ASP A 296 -13.13 4.41 -1.75
N LYS A 297 -13.31 5.47 -0.92
CA LYS A 297 -12.91 6.82 -1.30
C LYS A 297 -11.40 6.92 -1.61
N ALA A 298 -10.56 6.29 -0.80
CA ALA A 298 -9.11 6.42 -0.90
C ALA A 298 -8.57 5.66 -2.13
N GLY A 299 -9.03 4.43 -2.34
CA GLY A 299 -8.67 3.59 -3.49
C GLY A 299 -9.11 4.21 -4.82
N ILE A 300 -10.35 4.72 -4.89
CA ILE A 300 -10.86 5.40 -6.09
C ILE A 300 -10.08 6.68 -6.38
N ASP A 301 -9.83 7.52 -5.37
CA ASP A 301 -9.09 8.77 -5.55
C ASP A 301 -7.63 8.50 -5.98
N ALA A 302 -7.01 7.44 -5.46
CA ALA A 302 -5.66 7.03 -5.84
C ALA A 302 -5.61 6.51 -7.29
N ALA A 303 -6.57 5.66 -7.68
CA ALA A 303 -6.66 5.12 -9.03
C ALA A 303 -6.88 6.21 -10.09
N LYS A 304 -7.75 7.20 -9.79
CA LYS A 304 -7.96 8.37 -10.66
C LYS A 304 -6.68 9.19 -10.84
N LYS A 305 -5.97 9.51 -9.75
CA LYS A 305 -4.69 10.23 -9.82
C LYS A 305 -3.66 9.48 -10.67
N LEU A 306 -3.56 8.16 -10.50
CA LEU A 306 -2.67 7.34 -11.32
C LEU A 306 -3.10 7.35 -12.79
N GLN A 307 -4.40 7.21 -13.06
CA GLN A 307 -4.96 7.25 -14.41
C GLN A 307 -4.65 8.57 -15.10
N GLU A 308 -4.94 9.71 -14.48
CA GLU A 308 -4.63 11.05 -14.99
C GLU A 308 -3.14 11.20 -15.29
N LYS A 309 -2.27 10.78 -14.36
CA LYS A 309 -0.81 10.81 -14.53
C LYS A 309 -0.36 10.01 -15.75
N LEU A 310 -0.86 8.78 -15.91
CA LEU A 310 -0.45 7.88 -17.01
C LEU A 310 -1.01 8.33 -18.36
N LEU A 311 -2.25 8.84 -18.38
CA LEU A 311 -2.85 9.43 -19.59
C LEU A 311 -2.10 10.69 -20.04
N ALA A 312 -1.76 11.58 -19.10
CA ALA A 312 -0.98 12.78 -19.39
C ALA A 312 0.42 12.46 -19.95
N ALA A 313 1.04 11.37 -19.50
CA ALA A 313 2.32 10.90 -20.04
C ALA A 313 2.19 10.33 -21.47
N GLY A 314 1.01 9.84 -21.88
CA GLY A 314 0.72 9.37 -23.24
C GLY A 314 1.48 8.10 -23.69
N LYS A 315 2.12 7.38 -22.77
CA LYS A 315 3.00 6.22 -23.10
C LYS A 315 2.28 4.86 -23.13
N VAL A 316 1.17 4.74 -22.41
CA VAL A 316 0.45 3.47 -22.20
C VAL A 316 -1.06 3.67 -22.31
N LYS A 317 -1.79 2.61 -22.69
CA LYS A 317 -3.25 2.57 -22.53
C LYS A 317 -3.58 2.34 -21.06
N VAL A 318 -4.61 3.00 -20.54
CA VAL A 318 -4.97 2.91 -19.12
C VAL A 318 -6.44 2.57 -18.97
N GLN A 319 -6.76 1.59 -18.13
CA GLN A 319 -8.13 1.24 -17.75
C GLN A 319 -8.23 1.12 -16.23
N VAL A 320 -9.28 1.68 -15.66
CA VAL A 320 -9.60 1.53 -14.23
C VAL A 320 -10.71 0.50 -14.11
N VAL A 321 -10.54 -0.45 -13.21
CA VAL A 321 -11.51 -1.49 -12.85
C VAL A 321 -11.85 -1.31 -11.38
N ILE A 322 -13.15 -1.29 -11.07
CA ILE A 322 -13.67 -1.07 -9.71
C ILE A 322 -14.68 -2.19 -9.41
N PRO A 323 -14.66 -2.79 -8.20
CA PRO A 323 -15.69 -3.70 -7.70
C PRO A 323 -17.10 -3.09 -7.81
N LYS A 324 -18.12 -3.92 -8.02
CA LYS A 324 -19.50 -3.40 -8.21
C LYS A 324 -20.08 -2.89 -6.89
N LYS A 325 -19.75 -3.55 -5.78
CA LYS A 325 -20.28 -3.21 -4.47
C LYS A 325 -19.33 -2.25 -3.73
N GLN A 326 -19.91 -1.20 -3.16
CA GLN A 326 -19.15 -0.25 -2.35
C GLN A 326 -18.53 -0.95 -1.14
N GLY A 327 -17.29 -0.57 -0.83
CA GLY A 327 -16.48 -1.12 0.25
C GLY A 327 -15.84 -2.48 -0.06
N HIS A 328 -16.09 -3.06 -1.23
CA HIS A 328 -15.43 -4.29 -1.65
C HIS A 328 -14.07 -4.01 -2.28
N ASP A 329 -13.15 -4.94 -2.09
CA ASP A 329 -11.93 -5.09 -2.88
C ASP A 329 -12.07 -6.22 -3.93
N PHE A 330 -11.00 -6.51 -4.68
CA PHE A 330 -11.02 -7.60 -5.67
C PHE A 330 -10.89 -9.00 -5.07
N LEU A 331 -10.49 -9.14 -3.81
CA LEU A 331 -10.58 -10.42 -3.10
C LEU A 331 -12.05 -10.73 -2.79
N ASP A 332 -12.83 -9.75 -2.36
CA ASP A 332 -14.27 -9.90 -2.13
C ASP A 332 -15.02 -10.26 -3.42
N GLU A 333 -14.68 -9.61 -4.54
CA GLU A 333 -15.25 -9.92 -5.86
C GLU A 333 -14.90 -11.34 -6.31
N LEU A 334 -13.63 -11.77 -6.17
CA LEU A 334 -13.22 -13.13 -6.48
C LEU A 334 -14.01 -14.16 -5.65
N ASN A 335 -14.13 -13.93 -4.35
CA ASN A 335 -14.87 -14.81 -3.45
C ASN A 335 -16.37 -14.85 -3.78
N THR A 336 -16.95 -13.73 -4.20
CA THR A 336 -18.33 -13.66 -4.68
C THR A 336 -18.54 -14.50 -5.94
N ILE A 337 -17.62 -14.41 -6.91
CA ILE A 337 -17.68 -15.19 -8.16
C ILE A 337 -17.55 -16.68 -7.85
N VAL A 338 -16.57 -17.07 -7.03
CA VAL A 338 -16.36 -18.48 -6.64
C VAL A 338 -17.57 -19.04 -5.92
N PHE A 339 -18.20 -18.26 -5.02
CA PHE A 339 -19.39 -18.68 -4.31
C PHE A 339 -20.58 -18.88 -5.26
N LYS A 340 -20.81 -17.98 -6.22
CA LYS A 340 -21.86 -18.13 -7.24
C LYS A 340 -21.66 -19.38 -8.09
N VAL A 341 -20.43 -19.63 -8.57
CA VAL A 341 -20.13 -20.84 -9.35
C VAL A 341 -20.35 -22.10 -8.52
N LYS A 342 -19.96 -22.12 -7.24
CA LYS A 342 -20.23 -23.25 -6.35
C LYS A 342 -21.73 -23.47 -6.14
N LEU A 343 -22.50 -22.42 -5.89
CA LEU A 343 -23.95 -22.52 -5.76
C LEU A 343 -24.59 -23.05 -7.04
N GLU A 344 -24.27 -22.45 -8.19
CA GLU A 344 -24.76 -22.92 -9.49
C GLU A 344 -24.45 -24.40 -9.68
N ASN A 345 -23.20 -24.84 -9.45
CA ASN A 345 -22.83 -26.25 -9.55
C ASN A 345 -23.58 -27.14 -8.55
N VAL A 346 -23.84 -26.69 -7.33
CA VAL A 346 -24.64 -27.44 -6.35
C VAL A 346 -26.11 -27.53 -6.81
N TYR A 347 -26.70 -26.45 -7.31
CA TYR A 347 -28.05 -26.46 -7.87
C TYR A 347 -28.15 -27.41 -9.08
N TYR A 348 -27.16 -27.41 -9.97
CA TYR A 348 -27.09 -28.33 -11.11
C TYR A 348 -26.74 -29.78 -10.72
N GLU A 349 -25.99 -30.02 -9.64
CA GLU A 349 -25.77 -31.36 -9.09
C GLU A 349 -27.03 -31.91 -8.40
N THR A 350 -27.91 -31.03 -7.88
CA THR A 350 -29.19 -31.43 -7.27
C THR A 350 -30.36 -31.51 -8.25
N GLU A 351 -30.30 -30.85 -9.41
CA GLU A 351 -31.27 -31.00 -10.49
C GLU A 351 -30.63 -31.76 -11.66
N GLU A 352 -30.90 -33.06 -11.79
CA GLU A 352 -30.63 -33.80 -13.03
C GLU A 352 -31.39 -33.13 -14.18
N THR A 353 -30.72 -32.18 -14.85
CA THR A 353 -31.35 -31.41 -15.92
C THR A 353 -31.27 -32.22 -17.21
N THR A 354 -32.34 -32.93 -17.55
CA THR A 354 -32.47 -33.66 -18.81
C THR A 354 -32.84 -32.70 -19.94
N PHE A 355 -31.89 -32.42 -20.83
CA PHE A 355 -32.15 -31.60 -22.03
C PHE A 355 -32.84 -32.45 -23.11
N LYS A 356 -34.02 -32.00 -23.56
CA LYS A 356 -34.82 -32.69 -24.58
C LYS A 356 -34.20 -32.70 -25.99
N SER A 357 -33.17 -31.87 -26.25
CA SER A 357 -32.44 -31.87 -27.52
C SER A 357 -31.06 -31.22 -27.41
N LYS A 358 -30.18 -31.54 -28.38
CA LYS A 358 -28.82 -30.98 -28.49
C LYS A 358 -28.84 -29.47 -28.76
N GLU A 359 -29.85 -28.95 -29.45
CA GLU A 359 -30.03 -27.50 -29.65
C GLU A 359 -30.48 -26.77 -28.39
N ALA A 360 -31.33 -27.37 -27.54
CA ALA A 360 -31.75 -26.77 -26.28
C ALA A 360 -30.57 -26.62 -25.30
N ALA A 361 -29.72 -27.65 -25.22
CA ALA A 361 -28.48 -27.59 -24.44
C ALA A 361 -27.51 -26.50 -24.98
N ASN A 362 -27.36 -26.39 -26.31
CA ASN A 362 -26.49 -25.38 -26.92
C ASN A 362 -27.03 -23.94 -26.80
N LYS A 363 -28.35 -23.74 -26.79
CA LYS A 363 -28.97 -22.43 -26.56
C LYS A 363 -28.77 -21.97 -25.11
N PHE A 364 -28.99 -22.87 -24.16
CA PHE A 364 -28.73 -22.61 -22.74
C PHE A 364 -27.25 -22.25 -22.48
N LEU A 365 -26.31 -22.97 -23.10
CA LEU A 365 -24.88 -22.66 -23.05
C LEU A 365 -24.53 -21.29 -23.68
N LYS A 366 -25.20 -20.89 -24.77
CA LYS A 366 -24.99 -19.58 -25.40
C LYS A 366 -25.55 -18.43 -24.56
N GLU A 367 -26.62 -18.66 -23.81
CA GLU A 367 -27.22 -17.66 -22.92
C GLU A 367 -26.39 -17.49 -21.63
N SER A 368 -25.81 -18.58 -21.10
CA SER A 368 -24.88 -18.52 -19.95
C SER A 368 -23.52 -17.89 -20.31
N GLU A 369 -23.06 -18.04 -21.57
CA GLU A 369 -21.85 -17.37 -22.09
C GLU A 369 -21.94 -15.83 -22.15
N LYS A 370 -23.14 -15.25 -22.08
CA LYS A 370 -23.36 -13.79 -22.12
C LYS A 370 -23.26 -13.11 -20.75
N ASN A 371 -23.39 -13.83 -19.64
CA ASN A 371 -23.64 -13.20 -18.32
C ASN A 371 -22.46 -13.14 -17.35
N ASP A 372 -21.35 -13.84 -17.57
CA ASP A 372 -20.17 -13.64 -16.71
C ASP A 372 -18.88 -14.14 -17.35
N PHE A 373 -17.85 -13.27 -17.36
CA PHE A 373 -16.55 -13.55 -18.01
C PHE A 373 -15.82 -14.75 -17.38
N TYR A 374 -16.20 -15.10 -16.15
CA TYR A 374 -15.61 -16.17 -15.35
C TYR A 374 -16.22 -17.55 -15.57
N VAL A 375 -17.55 -17.64 -15.80
CA VAL A 375 -18.24 -18.91 -16.12
C VAL A 375 -17.67 -19.52 -17.41
N LYS A 376 -17.27 -18.64 -18.35
CA LYS A 376 -16.59 -19.01 -19.59
C LYS A 376 -15.24 -19.73 -19.37
N ALA A 377 -14.56 -19.52 -18.26
CA ALA A 377 -13.25 -20.14 -17.96
C ALA A 377 -13.37 -21.60 -17.51
N GLU A 378 -14.31 -21.86 -16.60
CA GLU A 378 -14.46 -23.15 -15.93
C GLU A 378 -15.23 -24.14 -16.85
N LEU A 379 -16.22 -23.68 -17.62
CA LEU A 379 -16.89 -24.50 -18.65
C LEU A 379 -15.96 -24.94 -19.78
N LEU A 380 -14.93 -24.13 -20.10
CA LEU A 380 -13.93 -24.47 -21.11
C LEU A 380 -12.96 -25.57 -20.64
N LYS A 381 -12.75 -25.76 -19.32
CA LYS A 381 -11.97 -26.90 -18.78
C LYS A 381 -12.73 -28.22 -18.95
N ILE A 382 -14.06 -28.22 -18.80
CA ILE A 382 -14.91 -29.40 -19.01
C ILE A 382 -14.87 -29.84 -20.48
N LYS A 383 -14.78 -28.89 -21.43
CA LYS A 383 -14.60 -29.19 -22.86
C LYS A 383 -13.27 -29.85 -23.22
N GLN A 384 -12.22 -29.68 -22.42
CA GLN A 384 -10.85 -30.06 -22.80
C GLN A 384 -10.36 -31.40 -22.23
N ASN A 385 -11.13 -32.07 -21.37
CA ASN A 385 -10.76 -33.41 -20.88
C ASN A 385 -11.96 -34.38 -20.80
N PRO A 386 -12.39 -34.97 -21.93
CA PRO A 386 -13.48 -35.95 -21.98
C PRO A 386 -13.07 -37.36 -21.51
N VAL A 387 -11.80 -37.60 -21.18
CA VAL A 387 -11.26 -38.94 -20.91
C VAL A 387 -11.23 -39.20 -19.40
N GLN A 388 -12.41 -39.33 -18.80
CA GLN A 388 -12.58 -40.13 -17.57
C GLN A 388 -14.03 -40.62 -17.34
N LEU A 389 -14.82 -40.75 -18.42
CA LEU A 389 -16.19 -41.28 -18.35
C LEU A 389 -16.33 -42.71 -18.88
N SER A 390 -15.24 -43.48 -18.99
CA SER A 390 -15.31 -44.80 -19.62
C SER A 390 -15.50 -46.00 -18.68
N ASN A 391 -15.58 -45.86 -17.36
CA ASN A 391 -15.80 -47.03 -16.49
C ASN A 391 -16.57 -46.70 -15.21
N ILE A 392 -17.91 -46.66 -15.29
CA ILE A 392 -18.75 -47.23 -14.22
C ILE A 392 -19.92 -47.94 -14.91
N ARG A 393 -19.81 -49.27 -15.00
CA ARG A 393 -20.92 -50.19 -15.31
C ARG A 393 -21.50 -50.71 -14.00
N MET A 394 -22.83 -50.71 -13.95
CA MET A 394 -23.74 -51.58 -13.17
C MET A 394 -23.82 -51.41 -11.64
N ASN A 395 -25.03 -51.12 -11.14
CA ASN A 395 -25.97 -52.20 -10.78
C ASN A 395 -27.38 -51.64 -10.51
N LEU A 396 -28.32 -52.00 -11.37
CA LEU A 396 -29.74 -51.90 -11.08
C LEU A 396 -30.09 -52.99 -10.07
N LYS A 397 -30.35 -52.63 -8.82
CA LYS A 397 -31.25 -53.41 -7.96
C LYS A 397 -32.61 -52.75 -7.97
N THR A 398 -33.60 -53.51 -8.43
CA THR A 398 -35.02 -53.19 -8.45
C THR A 398 -35.57 -52.93 -7.03
N PRO A 399 -36.67 -52.16 -6.92
CA PRO A 399 -37.20 -51.72 -5.64
C PRO A 399 -37.97 -52.85 -4.95
N ALA A 400 -37.65 -53.12 -3.68
CA ALA A 400 -38.54 -53.87 -2.80
C ALA A 400 -39.78 -53.01 -2.51
N LYS A 401 -40.95 -53.56 -2.84
CA LYS A 401 -42.27 -53.02 -2.57
C LYS A 401 -42.56 -52.93 -1.07
N LEU A 402 -43.23 -51.84 -0.68
CA LEU A 402 -44.28 -51.70 0.37
C LEU A 402 -44.21 -52.63 1.60
N ARG A 403 -43.93 -52.04 2.77
CA ARG A 403 -44.94 -51.76 3.81
C ARG A 403 -44.45 -50.68 4.77
#